data_AF-A0A2N7RF55-F1
#
_entry.id   AF-A0A2N7RF55-F1
#
_cell.length_a   1.000
_cell.length_b   1.000
_cell.length_c   1.000
_cell.angle_alpha   90.00
_cell.angle_beta   90.00
_cell.angle_gamma   90.00
#
_symmetry.space_group_name_H-M   'P 1'
#
loop_
_entity.id
_entity.type
_entity.pdbx_description
1 polymer ?
#
loop_
_entity_poly.entity_id
_entity_poly.type
_entity_poly.pdbx_seq_one_letter_code
_entity_poly.pdbx_strand_id
1 'polypeptide(L)' 'MYTVTADFKNEELLADACETLACARTIANDFANLMPASQRRTLLGIAQLIMLGELAVNRALDNLQLPQ' A
#
# COMPACT_ATOMS: atom_id res chain seq x y z
N MET A 1 -13.46 -13.66 1.41
CA MET A 1 -12.30 -14.15 2.19
C MET A 1 -11.11 -14.06 1.26
N TYR A 2 -10.12 -13.23 1.58
CA TYR A 2 -8.88 -13.16 0.81
C TYR A 2 -7.98 -14.32 1.25
N THR A 3 -7.53 -15.15 0.31
CA THR A 3 -6.72 -16.34 0.60
C THR A 3 -5.46 -16.28 -0.24
N VAL A 4 -4.32 -16.06 0.40
CA VAL A 4 -3.01 -16.20 -0.24
C VAL A 4 -2.65 -17.68 -0.22
N THR A 5 -2.73 -18.35 -1.37
CA THR A 5 -2.28 -19.73 -1.55
C THR A 5 -0.97 -19.76 -2.31
N ALA A 6 -0.22 -20.86 -2.22
CA ALA A 6 1.07 -21.01 -2.90
C ALA A 6 0.98 -21.03 -4.44
N ASP A 7 -0.23 -21.11 -5.01
CA ASP A 7 -0.47 -21.14 -6.45
C ASP A 7 -0.52 -19.74 -7.08
N PHE A 8 -0.68 -18.69 -6.27
CA PHE A 8 -0.76 -17.33 -6.78
C PHE A 8 0.58 -16.87 -7.36
N LYS A 9 0.51 -16.21 -8.52
CA LYS A 9 1.68 -15.58 -9.11
C LYS A 9 2.13 -14.42 -8.22
N ASN A 10 3.44 -14.30 -8.00
CA ASN A 10 4.03 -13.19 -7.25
C ASN A 10 3.61 -11.82 -7.83
N GLU A 11 3.42 -11.73 -9.14
CA GLU A 11 2.91 -10.53 -9.82
C GLU A 11 1.51 -10.14 -9.32
N GLU A 12 0.59 -11.11 -9.24
CA GLU A 12 -0.78 -10.88 -8.77
C GLU A 12 -0.80 -10.50 -7.28
N LEU A 13 0.03 -11.15 -6.45
CA LEU A 13 0.15 -10.82 -5.03
C LEU A 13 0.70 -9.40 -4.79
N LEU A 14 1.71 -9.00 -5.57
CA LEU A 14 2.31 -7.68 -5.46
C LEU A 14 1.39 -6.59 -6.02
N ALA A 15 0.66 -6.86 -7.10
CA ALA A 15 -0.34 -5.94 -7.64
C ALA A 15 -1.46 -5.69 -6.62
N ASP A 16 -2.01 -6.76 -6.03
CA ASP A 16 -3.06 -6.66 -5.00
C ASP A 16 -2.55 -6.00 -3.71
N ALA A 17 -1.30 -6.26 -3.31
CA ALA A 17 -0.66 -5.57 -2.20
C ALA A 17 -0.50 -4.07 -2.48
N CYS A 18 -0.12 -3.69 -3.71
CA CYS A 18 -0.01 -2.29 -4.12
C CYS A 18 -1.37 -1.58 -4.03
N GLU A 19 -2.43 -2.20 -4.56
CA GLU A 19 -3.80 -1.67 -4.49
C GLU A 19 -4.32 -1.57 -3.05
N THR A 20 -4.05 -2.58 -2.23
CA THR A 20 -4.41 -2.58 -0.80
C THR A 20 -3.71 -1.44 -0.05
N LEU A 21 -2.43 -1.21 -0.31
CA LEU A 21 -1.66 -0.11 0.29
C LEU A 21 -2.17 1.25 -0.18
N ALA A 22 -2.50 1.41 -1.45
CA ALA A 22 -3.09 2.64 -1.99
C ALA A 22 -4.43 2.96 -1.31
N CYS A 23 -5.27 1.94 -1.12
CA CYS A 23 -6.53 2.07 -0.38
C CYS A 23 -6.28 2.46 1.08
N ALA A 24 -5.37 1.79 1.78
CA ALA A 24 -5.03 2.09 3.17
C ALA A 24 -4.51 3.54 3.34
N ARG A 25 -3.70 4.02 2.39
CA ARG A 25 -3.22 5.42 2.37
C ARG A 25 -4.38 6.40 2.22
N THR A 26 -5.34 6.09 1.36
CA THR A 26 -6.53 6.94 1.14
C THR A 26 -7.36 7.01 2.42
N ILE A 27 -7.66 5.88 3.04
CA ILE A 27 -8.39 5.81 4.31
C ILE A 27 -7.66 6.58 5.41
N ALA A 28 -6.33 6.46 5.49
CA ALA A 28 -5.53 7.19 6.47
C ALA A 28 -5.61 8.72 6.27
N ASN A 29 -5.56 9.19 5.01
CA ASN A 29 -5.71 10.61 4.69
C ASN A 29 -7.13 11.12 4.99
N ASP A 30 -8.16 10.36 4.59
CA ASP A 30 -9.56 10.72 4.84
C ASP A 30 -9.82 10.83 6.35
N PHE A 31 -9.30 9.87 7.12
CA PHE A 31 -9.42 9.89 8.57
C PHE A 31 -8.60 11.02 9.21
N ALA A 32 -7.46 11.39 8.64
CA ALA A 32 -6.66 12.52 9.11
C ALA A 32 -7.45 13.84 9.06
N ASN A 33 -8.32 14.02 8.06
CA ASN A 33 -9.15 15.20 7.90
C ASN A 33 -10.26 15.32 8.96
N LEU A 34 -10.63 14.22 9.62
CA LEU A 34 -11.65 14.20 10.69
C LEU A 34 -11.06 14.48 12.08
N MET A 35 -9.74 14.48 12.21
CA MET A 35 -9.06 14.51 13.51
C MET A 35 -8.47 15.90 13.87
N PRO A 36 -8.35 16.21 15.17
CA PRO A 36 -7.64 17.41 15.63
C PRO A 36 -6.18 17.46 15.17
N ALA A 37 -5.59 18.66 15.16
CA ALA A 37 -4.29 18.93 14.53
C ALA A 37 -3.10 18.10 15.06
N SER A 38 -3.16 17.59 16.29
CA SER A 38 -2.15 16.67 16.84
C SER A 38 -2.28 15.26 16.26
N GLN A 39 -3.48 14.64 16.33
CA GLN A 39 -3.71 13.30 15.76
C GLN A 39 -3.64 13.28 14.23
N ARG A 40 -4.08 14.37 13.57
CA ARG A 40 -3.97 14.53 12.11
C ARG A 40 -2.53 14.38 11.64
N ARG A 41 -1.55 14.98 12.34
CA ARG A 41 -0.13 14.84 11.98
C ARG A 41 0.35 13.41 12.07
N THR A 42 -0.07 12.66 13.09
CA THR A 42 0.24 11.24 13.22
C THR A 42 -0.34 10.43 12.05
N LEU A 43 -1.60 10.67 11.68
CA LEU A 43 -2.25 9.96 10.56
C LEU A 43 -1.64 10.28 9.20
N LEU A 44 -1.25 11.53 8.97
CA LEU A 44 -0.49 11.91 7.77
C LEU A 44 0.87 11.21 7.72
N GLY A 45 1.55 11.08 8.87
CA GLY A 45 2.78 10.29 8.97
C GLY A 45 2.57 8.81 8.64
N ILE A 46 1.47 8.21 9.11
CA ILE A 46 1.10 6.83 8.75
C ILE A 46 0.84 6.72 7.24
N ALA A 47 0.09 7.67 6.65
CA ALA A 47 -0.16 7.70 5.21
C ALA A 47 1.14 7.81 4.39
N GLN A 48 2.13 8.57 4.88
CA GLN A 48 3.46 8.63 4.27
C GLN A 48 4.21 7.30 4.34
N LEU A 49 4.17 6.60 5.48
CA LEU A 49 4.79 5.28 5.60
C LEU A 49 4.14 4.25 4.67
N ILE A 50 2.82 4.30 4.53
CA ILE A 50 2.09 3.45 3.58
C ILE A 50 2.50 3.75 2.14
N MET A 51 2.65 5.03 1.77
CA MET A 51 3.14 5.42 0.44
C MET A 51 4.54 4.86 0.14
N LEU A 52 5.44 4.85 1.13
CA LEU A 52 6.77 4.26 0.94
C LEU A 52 6.69 2.74 0.72
N GLY A 53 5.77 2.05 1.43
CA GLY A 53 5.48 0.64 1.20
C GLY A 53 4.93 0.38 -0.20
N GLU A 54 3.96 1.20 -0.66
CA GLU A 54 3.39 1.12 -2.01
C GLU A 54 4.49 1.23 -3.07
N LEU A 55 5.38 2.22 -2.93
CA LEU A 55 6.49 2.41 -3.88
C LEU A 55 7.45 1.21 -3.89
N ALA A 56 7.77 0.63 -2.73
CA ALA A 56 8.63 -0.55 -2.64
C ALA A 56 7.98 -1.78 -3.30
N VAL A 57 6.69 -2.00 -3.08
CA VAL A 57 5.92 -3.09 -3.71
C VAL A 57 5.83 -2.90 -5.21
N ASN A 58 5.51 -1.69 -5.67
CA ASN A 58 5.44 -1.36 -7.09
C ASN A 58 6.79 -1.57 -7.78
N ARG A 59 7.89 -1.15 -7.14
CA ARG A 59 9.24 -1.41 -7.66
C ARG A 59 9.59 -2.89 -7.72
N ALA A 60 9.12 -3.68 -6.76
CA ALA A 60 9.31 -5.13 -6.76
C ALA A 60 8.50 -5.81 -7.88
N LEU A 61 7.29 -5.31 -8.16
CA LEU A 61 6.45 -5.76 -9.28
C LEU A 61 7.13 -5.48 -10.63
N ASP A 62 7.63 -4.25 -10.83
CA ASP A 62 8.39 -3.88 -12.03
C ASP A 62 9.60 -4.80 -12.28
N ASN A 63 10.28 -5.23 -11.21
CA ASN A 63 11.42 -6.15 -11.32
C ASN A 63 11.03 -7.54 -11.85
N LEU A 64 9.78 -7.97 -11.66
CA LEU A 64 9.28 -9.25 -12.17
C LEU A 64 8.83 -9.14 -13.63
N GLN A 65 8.36 -7.97 -14.06
CA GLN A 65 7.90 -7.72 -15.42
C GLN A 65 9.06 -7.39 -16.39
N LEU A 66 10.24 -7.06 -15.88
CA LEU A 66 11.44 -6.91 -16.70
C LEU A 66 11.84 -8.26 -17.31
N PRO A 67 11.91 -8.39 -18.65
CA PRO A 67 12.47 -9.58 -19.28
C PRO A 67 13.94 -9.73 -18.85
N GLN A 68 14.31 -10.93 -18.41
CA GLN A 68 15.70 -11.30 -18.11
C GLN A 68 16.53 -11.37 -19.39
#